data_AF-A0A925EKA8-F1
#
_entry.id   AF-A0A925EKA8-F1
#
_cell.length_a   1.000
_cell.length_b   1.000
_cell.length_c   1.000
_cell.angle_alpha   90.00
_cell.angle_beta   90.00
_cell.angle_gamma   90.00
#
_symmetry.space_group_name_H-M   'P 1'
#
loop_
_entity.id
_entity.type
_entity.pdbx_description
1 polymer ?
#
loop_
_entity_poly.entity_id
_entity_poly.type
_entity_poly.pdbx_seq_one_letter_code
_entity_poly.pdbx_strand_id
1 'polypeptide(L)' 'MENKISKRVIFMISGAMDSILGAVALLIYFNILPVDLDIPRWVLGLIGALLFFSGIIVFAYFLSKPENE' A
#
# COMPACT_ATOMS: atom_id res chain seq x y z
N MET A 1 3.78 -17.48 25.16
CA MET A 1 4.22 -17.81 23.79
C MET A 1 4.70 -16.52 23.16
N GLU A 2 6.01 -16.32 23.03
CA GLU A 2 6.56 -15.10 22.41
C GLU A 2 6.30 -15.17 20.91
N ASN A 3 5.25 -14.48 20.45
CA ASN A 3 4.87 -14.44 19.05
C ASN A 3 5.86 -13.52 18.31
N LYS A 4 7.05 -14.03 17.96
CA LYS A 4 8.02 -13.30 17.14
C LYS A 4 7.47 -13.24 15.71
N ILE A 5 6.59 -12.27 15.48
CA ILE A 5 6.19 -11.89 14.13
C ILE A 5 7.48 -11.62 13.35
N SER A 6 7.76 -12.47 12.36
CA SER A 6 8.97 -12.36 11.56
C SER A 6 8.99 -11.01 10.85
N LYS A 7 10.16 -10.38 10.73
CA LYS A 7 10.33 -9.09 10.02
C LYS A 7 9.71 -9.14 8.63
N ARG A 8 9.77 -10.30 7.97
CA ARG A 8 9.11 -10.57 6.68
C ARG A 8 7.60 -10.31 6.72
N VAL A 9 6.92 -10.79 7.76
CA VAL A 9 5.47 -10.63 7.96
C VAL A 9 5.12 -9.16 8.20
N ILE A 10 5.93 -8.43 8.97
CA ILE A 10 5.73 -7.00 9.21
C ILE A 10 5.80 -6.22 7.89
N PHE A 11 6.81 -6.47 7.06
CA PHE A 11 6.94 -5.80 5.76
C PHE A 11 5.84 -6.18 4.77
N MET A 12 5.37 -7.44 4.79
CA MET A 12 4.20 -7.83 3.98
C MET A 12 2.95 -7.07 4.43
N ILE A 13 2.66 -7.00 5.73
CA ILE A 13 1.49 -6.27 6.24
C ILE A 13 1.60 -4.78 5.90
N SER A 14 2.78 -4.18 6.07
CA SER A 14 3.03 -2.78 5.71
C SER A 14 2.78 -2.53 4.23
N GLY A 15 3.35 -3.35 3.33
CA GLY A 15 3.16 -3.21 1.89
C GLY A 15 1.70 -3.41 1.47
N ALA A 16 0.99 -4.36 2.09
CA ALA A 16 -0.43 -4.56 1.86
C ALA A 16 -1.26 -3.34 2.30
N MET A 17 -0.91 -2.72 3.44
CA MET A 17 -1.60 -1.55 3.94
C MET A 17 -1.38 -0.31 3.08
N ASP A 18 -0.13 -0.07 2.67
CA ASP A 18 0.21 1.01 1.75
C ASP A 18 -0.51 0.84 0.40
N SER A 19 -0.61 -0.42 -0.07
CA SER A 19 -1.38 -0.74 -1.29
C SER A 19 -2.86 -0.41 -1.12
N ILE A 20 -3.47 -0.78 0.01
CA ILE A 20 -4.89 -0.52 0.26
C ILE A 20 -5.15 0.99 0.35
N LEU A 21 -4.31 1.74 1.07
CA LEU A 21 -4.42 3.20 1.19
C LEU A 21 -4.23 3.87 -0.18
N GLY A 22 -3.25 3.42 -0.96
CA GLY A 22 -3.04 3.90 -2.33
C GLY A 22 -4.24 3.61 -3.23
N ALA A 23 -4.83 2.41 -3.13
CA ALA A 23 -6.03 2.05 -3.89
C ALA A 23 -7.21 2.96 -3.53
N VAL A 24 -7.46 3.21 -2.24
CA VAL A 24 -8.53 4.12 -1.80
C VAL A 24 -8.30 5.54 -2.34
N ALA A 25 -7.07 6.05 -2.27
CA ALA A 25 -6.73 7.36 -2.83
C ALA A 25 -6.96 7.41 -4.35
N LEU A 26 -6.62 6.35 -5.08
CA LEU A 26 -6.90 6.24 -6.53
C LEU A 26 -8.39 6.15 -6.84
N LEU A 27 -9.18 5.43 -6.03
CA LEU A 27 -10.64 5.37 -6.18
C LEU A 27 -11.28 6.75 -6.00
N ILE A 28 -10.80 7.54 -5.04
CA ILE A 28 -11.21 8.93 -4.88
C ILE A 28 -10.75 9.73 -6.10
N TYR A 29 -9.50 9.59 -6.55
CA TYR A 29 -8.99 10.29 -7.74
C TYR A 29 -9.87 10.08 -8.98
N PHE A 30 -10.25 8.84 -9.30
CA PHE A 30 -11.13 8.47 -10.42
C PHE A 30 -12.61 8.77 -10.19
N ASN A 31 -12.95 9.40 -9.05
CA ASN A 31 -14.32 9.77 -8.69
C ASN A 31 -15.27 8.57 -8.57
N ILE A 32 -14.71 7.39 -8.27
CA ILE A 32 -15.49 6.18 -7.93
C ILE A 32 -16.03 6.32 -6.50
N LEU A 33 -15.22 6.90 -5.60
CA LEU A 33 -15.65 7.31 -4.28
C LEU A 33 -15.96 8.81 -4.29
N PRO A 34 -17.21 9.23 -4.01
CA PRO A 34 -17.61 10.64 -3.99
C PRO A 34 -17.15 11.30 -2.69
N VAL A 35 -15.84 11.56 -2.62
CA VAL A 35 -15.21 12.27 -1.51
C VAL A 35 -14.68 13.59 -2.04
N ASP A 36 -15.13 14.68 -1.41
CA ASP A 36 -14.61 16.02 -1.64
C ASP A 36 -13.52 16.30 -0.61
N LEU A 37 -12.33 16.64 -1.13
CA LEU A 37 -11.15 16.98 -0.34
C LEU A 37 -10.67 18.34 -0.80
N ASP A 38 -10.20 19.17 0.13
CA ASP A 38 -9.59 20.49 -0.16
C ASP A 38 -8.19 20.38 -0.84
N ILE A 39 -7.80 19.18 -1.28
CA ILE A 39 -6.50 18.87 -1.86
C ILE A 39 -6.64 18.78 -3.39
N PRO A 40 -5.70 19.32 -4.19
CA PRO A 40 -5.76 19.19 -5.64
C PRO A 40 -5.83 17.72 -6.08
N ARG A 41 -6.79 17.39 -6.95
CA ARG A 41 -7.07 16.00 -7.37
C ARG A 41 -5.83 15.30 -7.93
N TRP A 42 -5.00 15.99 -8.71
CA TRP A 42 -3.76 15.43 -9.28
C TRP A 42 -2.75 15.03 -8.20
N VAL A 43 -2.68 15.76 -7.07
CA VAL A 43 -1.81 15.41 -5.92
C VAL A 43 -2.29 14.11 -5.29
N LEU A 44 -3.61 13.97 -5.11
CA LEU A 44 -4.21 12.74 -4.59
C LEU A 44 -3.92 11.54 -5.50
N GLY A 45 -4.04 11.72 -6.82
CA GLY A 45 -3.71 10.69 -7.80
C GLY A 45 -2.24 10.29 -7.75
N LEU A 46 -1.32 11.27 -7.65
CA LEU A 46 0.12 11.02 -7.55
C LEU A 46 0.49 10.26 -6.28
N ILE A 47 -0.02 10.71 -5.12
CA ILE A 47 0.23 10.06 -3.82
C ILE A 47 -0.38 8.66 -3.81
N GLY A 48 -1.62 8.52 -4.28
CA GLY A 48 -2.30 7.24 -4.37
C GLY A 48 -1.57 6.24 -5.26
N ALA A 49 -1.11 6.67 -6.44
CA ALA A 49 -0.31 5.84 -7.33
C ALA A 49 1.01 5.42 -6.66
N LEU A 50 1.74 6.36 -6.06
CA LEU A 50 3.01 6.06 -5.38
C LEU A 50 2.83 5.05 -4.27
N LEU A 51 1.83 5.24 -3.39
CA LEU A 51 1.50 4.30 -2.30
C LEU A 51 1.06 2.93 -2.83
N PHE A 52 0.21 2.92 -3.86
CA PHE A 52 -0.32 1.68 -4.42
C PHE A 52 0.79 0.83 -5.04
N PHE A 53 1.59 1.42 -5.93
CA PHE A 53 2.65 0.68 -6.61
C PHE A 53 3.81 0.34 -5.67
N SER A 54 4.22 1.24 -4.77
CA SER A 54 5.28 0.94 -3.80
C SER A 54 4.85 -0.17 -2.83
N GLY A 55 3.62 -0.11 -2.33
CA GLY A 55 3.04 -1.13 -1.46
C GLY A 55 3.02 -2.50 -2.13
N ILE A 56 2.58 -2.58 -3.39
CA ILE A 56 2.54 -3.83 -4.15
C ILE A 56 3.95 -4.39 -4.35
N ILE A 57 4.91 -3.53 -4.70
CA ILE A 57 6.31 -3.95 -4.91
C ILE A 57 6.89 -4.52 -3.61
N VAL A 58 6.72 -3.81 -2.49
CA VAL A 58 7.20 -4.25 -1.17
C VAL A 58 6.53 -5.56 -0.77
N PHE A 59 5.20 -5.65 -0.89
CA PHE A 59 4.45 -6.85 -0.58
C PHE A 59 4.91 -8.04 -1.42
N ALA A 60 4.96 -7.87 -2.75
CA ALA A 60 5.36 -8.93 -3.67
C ALA A 60 6.82 -9.36 -3.45
N TYR A 61 7.72 -8.42 -3.15
CA TYR A 61 9.11 -8.72 -2.84
C TYR A 61 9.22 -9.60 -1.59
N PHE A 62 8.61 -9.21 -0.48
CA PHE A 62 8.69 -10.01 0.76
C PHE A 62 7.87 -11.30 0.71
N LEU A 63 6.81 -11.34 -0.10
CA LEU A 63 6.07 -12.57 -0.38
C LEU A 63 6.94 -13.57 -1.16
N SER A 64 7.63 -13.09 -2.20
CA SER A 64 8.42 -13.94 -3.12
C SER A 64 9.82 -14.23 -2.61
N LYS A 65 10.32 -13.47 -1.63
CA LYS A 65 11.65 -13.68 -1.06
C LYS A 65 11.73 -15.08 -0.45
N PRO A 66 12.61 -15.96 -0.97
CA PRO A 66 12.81 -17.27 -0.37
C PRO A 66 13.33 -17.09 1.06
N GLU A 67 12.85 -17.95 1.95
CA GLU A 67 13.30 -18.02 3.32
C GLU A 67 14.67 -18.70 3.32
N ASN A 68 15.70 -17.95 2.92
CA ASN A 68 17.06 -18.41 3.05
C ASN A 68 17.41 -18.31 4.54
N GLU A 69 17.53 -19.49 5.16
CA GLU A 69 18.00 -19.75 6.53
C GLU A 69 19.27 -18.97 6.89
#